data_AF-A0A9D5Y1V5-F1
#
_entry.id   AF-A0A9D5Y1V5-F1
#
_cell.length_a   1.000
_cell.length_b   1.000
_cell.length_c   1.000
_cell.angle_alpha   90.00
_cell.angle_beta   90.00
_cell.angle_gamma   90.00
#
_symmetry.space_group_name_H-M   'P 1'
#
loop_
_entity.id
_entity.type
_entity.pdbx_description
1 polymer ?
#
loop_
_entity_poly.entity_id
_entity_poly.type
_entity_poly.pdbx_seq_one_letter_code
_entity_poly.pdbx_strand_id
1 'polypeptide(L)'
;MLEVIPRIKLYDYVDPADAECVRRETETVMGECFPGYDGSVFRNAFEDVQRLFFGMYPGFKASNTKYHDFEHTCSVVLATARLIYGGLVQGEDYAEADCLKGLLASLFHDVGLIQDDGDDQGTGAKYTVGHEERSILFMRRNLDNALAPDDLDDIADCIRCTILDMSPSKVAFRSETMRKMGYFLGSADLLAQIADRYYLEKLLLLFEEFQEARLPGYESAYDLLSKTDSFYQDVARVRLDQEFQGVDAYMRSYFRKRWNVDKDLYAEAIERNLSYLDKILSEHSDDLKTFLGNLRRDFSHMKNS
;
A
#
# COMPACT_ATOMS: atom_id res chain seq x y z
N MET A 1 -40.05 7.01 -11.12
CA MET A 1 -39.01 5.99 -10.92
C MET A 1 -37.84 6.69 -10.27
N LEU A 2 -37.51 6.36 -9.02
CA LEU A 2 -36.26 6.83 -8.43
C LEU A 2 -35.14 6.13 -9.21
N GLU A 3 -34.31 6.90 -9.90
CA GLU A 3 -33.04 6.39 -10.44
C GLU A 3 -32.26 5.81 -9.26
N VAL A 4 -32.08 4.49 -9.27
CA VAL A 4 -31.13 3.85 -8.37
C VAL A 4 -29.76 4.23 -8.90
N ILE A 5 -29.22 5.35 -8.40
CA ILE A 5 -27.86 5.76 -8.71
C ILE A 5 -26.95 4.62 -8.21
N PRO A 6 -26.14 3.99 -9.08
CA PRO A 6 -25.24 2.92 -8.66
C PRO A 6 -24.32 3.43 -7.56
N ARG A 7 -24.17 2.65 -6.47
CA ARG A 7 -23.25 3.01 -5.38
C ARG A 7 -21.81 2.83 -5.89
N ILE A 8 -21.17 3.95 -6.23
CA ILE A 8 -19.75 4.05 -6.62
C ILE A 8 -18.86 3.49 -5.50
N LYS A 9 -17.87 2.68 -5.86
CA LYS A 9 -16.87 2.10 -4.96
C LYS A 9 -15.46 2.48 -5.39
N LEU A 10 -14.51 2.32 -4.46
CA LEU A 10 -13.10 2.68 -4.62
C LEU A 10 -12.46 2.12 -5.91
N TYR A 11 -12.71 0.84 -6.21
CA TYR A 11 -12.10 0.14 -7.34
C TYR A 11 -12.97 0.11 -8.61
N ASP A 12 -14.08 0.86 -8.66
CA ASP A 12 -14.88 0.99 -9.88
C ASP A 12 -14.13 1.82 -10.96
N TYR A 13 -13.11 2.58 -10.56
CA TYR A 13 -12.31 3.44 -11.46
C TYR A 13 -11.01 2.78 -11.90
N VAL A 14 -10.22 2.32 -10.93
CA VAL A 14 -8.92 1.68 -11.16
C VAL A 14 -8.83 0.52 -10.18
N ASP A 15 -8.69 -0.68 -10.73
CA ASP A 15 -8.56 -1.93 -9.99
C ASP A 15 -7.07 -2.23 -9.77
N PRO A 16 -6.57 -2.30 -8.52
CA PRO A 16 -5.16 -2.61 -8.26
C PRO A 16 -4.73 -4.02 -8.67
N ALA A 17 -5.67 -4.94 -8.91
CA ALA A 17 -5.37 -6.26 -9.48
C ALA A 17 -4.93 -6.19 -10.96
N ASP A 18 -5.24 -5.08 -11.66
CA ASP A 18 -4.72 -4.79 -13.00
C ASP A 18 -3.54 -3.81 -12.89
N ALA A 19 -2.35 -4.37 -12.75
CA ALA A 19 -1.10 -3.60 -12.62
C ALA A 19 -0.87 -2.61 -13.77
N GLU A 20 -1.30 -2.95 -15.00
CA GLU A 20 -1.17 -2.05 -16.15
C GLU A 20 -2.19 -0.89 -16.07
N CYS A 21 -3.37 -1.11 -15.49
CA CYS A 21 -4.29 -0.03 -15.15
C CYS A 21 -3.69 0.92 -14.11
N VAL A 22 -3.06 0.38 -13.05
CA VAL A 22 -2.37 1.18 -12.02
C VAL A 22 -1.25 2.01 -12.62
N ARG A 23 -0.34 1.39 -13.39
CA ARG A 23 0.78 2.07 -14.03
C ARG A 23 0.30 3.22 -14.91
N ARG A 24 -0.72 2.98 -15.76
CA ARG A 24 -1.28 4.00 -16.65
C ARG A 24 -1.97 5.13 -15.91
N GLU A 25 -2.75 4.85 -14.86
CA GLU A 25 -3.37 5.91 -14.07
C GLU A 25 -2.30 6.75 -13.38
N THR A 26 -1.27 6.13 -12.79
CA THR A 26 -0.15 6.86 -12.15
C THR A 26 0.57 7.77 -13.15
N GLU A 27 0.86 7.29 -14.36
CA GLU A 27 1.45 8.13 -15.41
C GLU A 27 0.48 9.24 -15.88
N THR A 28 -0.82 8.95 -15.96
CA THR A 28 -1.83 9.94 -16.37
C THR A 28 -1.92 11.08 -15.37
N VAL A 29 -1.99 10.79 -14.07
CA VAL A 29 -2.09 11.83 -13.03
C VAL A 29 -0.83 12.68 -12.96
N MET A 30 0.35 12.07 -13.15
CA MET A 30 1.62 12.81 -13.22
C MET A 30 1.68 13.70 -14.46
N GLY A 31 1.28 13.20 -15.63
CA GLY A 31 1.26 13.99 -16.87
C GLY A 31 0.22 15.12 -16.88
N GLU A 32 -0.88 14.99 -16.15
CA GLU A 32 -1.85 16.08 -15.93
C GLU A 32 -1.26 17.21 -15.05
N CYS A 33 -0.44 16.86 -14.06
CA CYS A 33 0.16 17.81 -13.13
C CYS A 33 1.44 18.47 -13.67
N PHE A 34 2.23 17.74 -14.46
CA PHE A 34 3.56 18.16 -14.88
C PHE A 34 3.70 18.09 -16.42
N PRO A 35 3.52 19.23 -17.12
CA PRO A 35 3.71 19.29 -18.56
C PRO A 35 5.16 18.96 -18.94
N GLY A 36 5.38 17.76 -19.48
CA GLY A 36 6.70 17.27 -19.86
C GLY A 36 7.15 15.99 -19.16
N TYR A 37 6.38 15.50 -18.18
CA TYR A 37 6.63 14.21 -17.54
C TYR A 37 6.73 13.08 -18.57
N ASP A 38 7.90 12.45 -18.66
CA ASP A 38 8.16 11.38 -19.64
C ASP A 38 7.81 9.98 -19.14
N GLY A 39 7.73 9.80 -17.81
CA GLY A 39 7.38 8.55 -17.14
C GLY A 39 8.38 7.39 -17.26
N SER A 40 9.52 7.59 -17.93
CA SER A 40 10.46 6.52 -18.26
C SER A 40 11.07 5.86 -17.03
N VAL A 41 11.54 6.64 -16.05
CA VAL A 41 12.13 6.14 -14.81
C VAL A 41 11.12 5.30 -14.03
N PHE A 42 9.90 5.82 -13.83
CA PHE A 42 8.84 5.10 -13.12
C PHE A 42 8.44 3.82 -13.85
N ARG A 43 8.29 3.86 -15.18
CA ARG A 43 7.90 2.70 -15.98
C ARG A 43 8.94 1.58 -15.91
N ASN A 44 10.22 1.91 -16.05
CA ASN A 44 11.30 0.93 -15.95
C ASN A 44 11.36 0.31 -14.55
N ALA A 45 11.23 1.12 -13.50
CA ALA A 45 11.18 0.62 -12.12
C ALA A 45 9.96 -0.29 -11.90
N PHE A 46 8.78 0.08 -12.44
CA PHE A 46 7.56 -0.70 -12.33
C PHE A 46 7.70 -2.07 -12.99
N GLU A 47 8.26 -2.13 -14.21
CA GLU A 47 8.57 -3.37 -14.91
C GLU A 47 9.57 -4.23 -14.13
N ASP A 48 10.59 -3.61 -13.53
CA ASP A 48 11.59 -4.31 -12.72
C ASP A 48 10.99 -4.93 -11.46
N VAL A 49 10.19 -4.18 -10.71
CA VAL A 49 9.50 -4.67 -9.52
C VAL A 49 8.48 -5.75 -9.89
N GLN A 50 7.73 -5.57 -10.98
CA GLN A 50 6.83 -6.62 -11.47
C GLN A 50 7.58 -7.91 -11.79
N ARG A 51 8.72 -7.81 -12.52
CA ARG A 51 9.59 -8.98 -12.78
C ARG A 51 10.11 -9.59 -11.49
N LEU A 52 10.43 -8.78 -10.49
CA LEU A 52 10.90 -9.26 -9.19
C LEU A 52 9.83 -10.09 -8.48
N PHE A 53 8.61 -9.56 -8.33
CA PHE A 53 7.49 -10.29 -7.71
C PHE A 53 7.17 -11.59 -8.43
N PHE A 54 7.31 -11.66 -9.76
CA PHE A 54 7.06 -12.87 -10.54
C PHE A 54 8.29 -13.77 -10.75
N GLY A 55 9.42 -13.51 -10.08
CA GLY A 55 10.61 -14.36 -10.15
C GLY A 55 11.32 -14.32 -11.51
N MET A 56 11.10 -13.26 -12.27
CA MET A 56 11.73 -12.99 -13.56
C MET A 56 12.92 -12.02 -13.44
N TYR A 57 13.16 -11.45 -12.25
CA TYR A 57 14.32 -10.62 -11.96
C TYR A 57 15.51 -11.48 -11.51
N PRO A 58 16.71 -11.36 -12.13
CA PRO A 58 17.85 -12.22 -11.82
C PRO A 58 18.29 -12.15 -10.36
N GLY A 59 18.59 -13.31 -9.76
CA GLY A 59 19.10 -13.43 -8.39
C GLY A 59 18.00 -13.53 -7.31
N PHE A 60 16.72 -13.53 -7.69
CA PHE A 60 15.60 -13.57 -6.77
C PHE A 60 14.58 -14.64 -7.16
N LYS A 61 13.79 -15.07 -6.17
CA LYS A 61 12.65 -15.96 -6.38
C LYS A 61 11.39 -15.16 -6.70
N ALA A 62 10.37 -15.85 -7.21
CA ALA A 62 9.02 -15.30 -7.19
C ALA A 62 8.60 -15.06 -5.73
N SER A 63 7.85 -13.98 -5.51
CA SER A 63 7.29 -13.69 -4.20
C SER A 63 6.37 -14.84 -3.78
N ASN A 64 6.47 -15.24 -2.52
CA ASN A 64 5.67 -16.30 -1.91
C ASN A 64 5.08 -15.87 -0.56
N THR A 65 5.14 -14.57 -0.25
CA THR A 65 4.26 -13.91 0.71
C THR A 65 2.84 -13.90 0.15
N LYS A 66 1.85 -14.09 1.01
CA LYS A 66 0.44 -14.26 0.63
C LYS A 66 -0.36 -12.97 0.79
N TYR A 67 0.06 -12.09 1.68
CA TYR A 67 -0.52 -10.79 1.92
C TYR A 67 0.26 -9.70 1.18
N HIS A 68 1.57 -9.60 1.43
CA HIS A 68 2.44 -8.59 0.82
C HIS A 68 2.82 -9.06 -0.59
N ASP A 69 1.84 -9.05 -1.49
CA ASP A 69 1.96 -9.45 -2.89
C ASP A 69 2.07 -8.23 -3.81
N PHE A 70 2.13 -8.48 -5.12
CA PHE A 70 2.23 -7.40 -6.10
C PHE A 70 0.94 -6.56 -6.22
N GLU A 71 -0.22 -7.14 -5.90
CA GLU A 71 -1.50 -6.40 -5.88
C GLU A 71 -1.53 -5.39 -4.72
N HIS A 72 -1.01 -5.77 -3.55
CA HIS A 72 -0.81 -4.85 -2.43
C HIS A 72 0.13 -3.71 -2.83
N THR A 73 1.30 -4.04 -3.41
CA THR A 73 2.24 -3.02 -3.93
C THR A 73 1.56 -2.06 -4.91
N CYS A 74 0.79 -2.58 -5.87
CA CYS A 74 0.02 -1.76 -6.81
C CYS A 74 -1.04 -0.89 -6.10
N SER A 75 -1.68 -1.40 -5.06
CA SER A 75 -2.63 -0.64 -4.24
C SER A 75 -1.98 0.55 -3.53
N VAL A 76 -0.77 0.36 -2.97
CA VAL A 76 0.00 1.42 -2.29
C VAL A 76 0.52 2.45 -3.28
N VAL A 77 1.01 2.03 -4.45
CA VAL A 77 1.39 2.93 -5.55
C VAL A 77 0.22 3.81 -5.99
N LEU A 78 -0.94 3.20 -6.20
CA LEU A 78 -2.15 3.92 -6.61
C LEU A 78 -2.60 4.91 -5.53
N ALA A 79 -2.61 4.49 -4.25
CA ALA A 79 -2.95 5.37 -3.14
C ALA A 79 -1.97 6.56 -3.03
N THR A 80 -0.67 6.31 -3.19
CA THR A 80 0.37 7.36 -3.17
C THR A 80 0.18 8.37 -4.29
N ALA A 81 -0.05 7.90 -5.53
CA ALA A 81 -0.33 8.76 -6.68
C ALA A 81 -1.56 9.66 -6.45
N ARG A 82 -2.62 9.10 -5.83
CA ARG A 82 -3.85 9.83 -5.49
C ARG A 82 -3.62 10.91 -4.43
N LEU A 83 -2.83 10.62 -3.41
CA LEU A 83 -2.46 11.61 -2.38
C LEU A 83 -1.64 12.75 -2.97
N ILE A 84 -0.63 12.43 -3.78
CA ILE A 84 0.20 13.43 -4.47
C ILE A 84 -0.67 14.34 -5.34
N TYR A 85 -1.51 13.77 -6.21
CA TYR A 85 -2.40 14.54 -7.08
C TYR A 85 -3.39 15.38 -6.26
N GLY A 86 -3.97 14.81 -5.21
CA GLY A 86 -4.88 15.51 -4.31
C GLY A 86 -4.23 16.72 -3.61
N GLY A 87 -2.96 16.59 -3.21
CA GLY A 87 -2.14 17.68 -2.66
C GLY A 87 -1.89 18.79 -3.68
N LEU A 88 -1.40 18.44 -4.87
CA LEU A 88 -1.16 19.39 -5.96
C LEU A 88 -2.42 20.17 -6.35
N VAL A 89 -3.57 19.50 -6.42
CA VAL A 89 -4.87 20.12 -6.72
C VAL A 89 -5.32 21.09 -5.62
N GLN A 90 -4.91 20.88 -4.38
CA GLN A 90 -5.17 21.78 -3.26
C GLN A 90 -4.19 22.95 -3.17
N GLY A 91 -3.24 23.05 -4.12
CA GLY A 91 -2.29 24.16 -4.22
C GLY A 91 -0.97 23.92 -3.50
N GLU A 92 -0.66 22.68 -3.13
CA GLU A 92 0.67 22.33 -2.67
C GLU A 92 1.68 22.44 -3.83
N ASP A 93 2.89 22.90 -3.53
CA ASP A 93 3.94 23.15 -4.52
C ASP A 93 5.02 22.06 -4.43
N TYR A 94 4.81 20.96 -5.15
CA TYR A 94 5.75 19.84 -5.22
C TYR A 94 6.40 19.79 -6.60
N ALA A 95 7.72 19.64 -6.62
CA ALA A 95 8.44 19.41 -7.87
C ALA A 95 8.14 18.01 -8.43
N GLU A 96 8.12 17.88 -9.77
CA GLU A 96 7.93 16.61 -10.47
C GLU A 96 8.86 15.51 -9.94
N ALA A 97 10.14 15.85 -9.74
CA ALA A 97 11.16 14.93 -9.23
C ALA A 97 10.86 14.42 -7.81
N ASP A 98 10.28 15.25 -6.94
CA ASP A 98 9.93 14.85 -5.58
C ASP A 98 8.72 13.91 -5.58
N CYS A 99 7.70 14.22 -6.39
CA CYS A 99 6.55 13.35 -6.61
C CYS A 99 6.97 11.98 -7.16
N LEU A 100 7.90 11.96 -8.13
CA LEU A 100 8.47 10.73 -8.67
C LEU A 100 9.16 9.89 -7.58
N LYS A 101 9.94 10.52 -6.69
CA LYS A 101 10.58 9.82 -5.56
C LYS A 101 9.57 9.19 -4.61
N GLY A 102 8.47 9.88 -4.30
CA GLY A 102 7.37 9.31 -3.51
C GLY A 102 6.74 8.08 -4.18
N LEU A 103 6.50 8.14 -5.50
CA LEU A 103 5.98 7.01 -6.27
C LEU A 103 6.96 5.82 -6.31
N LEU A 104 8.25 6.08 -6.53
CA LEU A 104 9.27 5.03 -6.49
C LEU A 104 9.34 4.40 -5.10
N ALA A 105 9.33 5.20 -4.03
CA ALA A 105 9.30 4.67 -2.66
C ALA A 105 8.11 3.73 -2.45
N SER A 106 6.91 4.11 -2.91
CA SER A 106 5.72 3.26 -2.80
C SER A 106 5.82 1.95 -3.60
N LEU A 107 6.52 1.97 -4.73
CA LEU A 107 6.71 0.80 -5.56
C LEU A 107 7.71 -0.19 -4.94
N PHE A 108 8.72 0.32 -4.23
CA PHE A 108 9.77 -0.51 -3.64
C PHE A 108 9.53 -0.92 -2.19
N HIS A 109 8.57 -0.33 -1.46
CA HIS A 109 8.51 -0.45 0.01
C HIS A 109 8.57 -1.89 0.55
N ASP A 110 7.92 -2.84 -0.12
CA ASP A 110 7.81 -4.25 0.32
C ASP A 110 8.74 -5.24 -0.39
N VAL A 111 9.52 -4.81 -1.38
CA VAL A 111 10.33 -5.75 -2.19
C VAL A 111 11.36 -6.52 -1.36
N GLY A 112 11.73 -5.99 -0.20
CA GLY A 112 12.62 -6.61 0.77
C GLY A 112 12.10 -7.90 1.38
N LEU A 113 10.81 -8.20 1.23
CA LEU A 113 10.26 -9.51 1.60
C LEU A 113 10.67 -10.61 0.61
N ILE A 114 11.02 -10.25 -0.63
CA ILE A 114 11.33 -11.23 -1.67
C ILE A 114 12.68 -11.90 -1.37
N GLN A 115 12.69 -13.23 -1.49
CA GLN A 115 13.85 -14.06 -1.20
C GLN A 115 14.85 -14.01 -2.36
N ASP A 116 16.14 -13.99 -2.01
CA ASP A 116 17.21 -14.28 -2.98
C ASP A 116 17.10 -15.74 -3.46
N ASP A 117 17.60 -16.03 -4.67
CA ASP A 117 17.48 -17.35 -5.30
C ASP A 117 18.13 -18.50 -4.49
N GLY A 118 19.17 -18.20 -3.71
CA GLY A 118 19.84 -19.14 -2.82
C GLY A 118 19.11 -19.42 -1.50
N ASP A 119 17.99 -18.75 -1.21
CA ASP A 119 17.28 -18.89 0.06
C ASP A 119 16.11 -19.86 -0.04
N ASP A 120 16.35 -21.15 0.28
CA ASP A 120 15.38 -22.24 0.18
C ASP A 120 14.56 -22.52 1.47
N GLN A 121 14.60 -21.63 2.47
CA GLN A 121 13.93 -21.88 3.75
C GLN A 121 12.71 -20.98 3.93
N GLY A 122 11.55 -21.57 4.19
CA GLY A 122 10.32 -20.81 4.45
C GLY A 122 9.87 -19.97 3.25
N THR A 123 9.16 -18.88 3.55
CA THR A 123 8.74 -17.85 2.60
C THR A 123 9.46 -16.53 2.89
N GLY A 124 9.19 -15.53 2.06
CA GLY A 124 9.63 -14.15 2.27
C GLY A 124 9.15 -13.52 3.58
N ALA A 125 8.06 -14.02 4.17
CA ALA A 125 7.47 -13.48 5.39
C ALA A 125 8.44 -13.50 6.57
N LYS A 126 9.44 -14.39 6.61
CA LYS A 126 10.47 -14.36 7.66
C LYS A 126 11.28 -13.06 7.70
N TYR A 127 11.26 -12.27 6.61
CA TYR A 127 11.93 -10.98 6.51
C TYR A 127 11.07 -9.80 6.96
N THR A 128 9.83 -10.01 7.43
CA THR A 128 8.93 -8.91 7.86
C THR A 128 9.63 -7.92 8.80
N VAL A 129 10.42 -8.40 9.75
CA VAL A 129 11.26 -7.50 10.57
C VAL A 129 12.47 -7.05 9.76
N GLY A 130 12.49 -5.77 9.40
CA GLY A 130 13.58 -5.13 8.67
C GLY A 130 13.51 -5.32 7.15
N HIS A 131 12.35 -5.68 6.61
CA HIS A 131 12.14 -5.74 5.16
C HIS A 131 12.37 -4.38 4.52
N GLU A 132 12.10 -3.28 5.20
CA GLU A 132 12.26 -1.91 4.69
C GLU A 132 13.72 -1.60 4.32
N GLU A 133 14.68 -1.99 5.17
CA GLU A 133 16.09 -1.82 4.84
C GLU A 133 16.54 -2.77 3.72
N ARG A 134 15.96 -3.97 3.62
CA ARG A 134 16.18 -4.86 2.46
C ARG A 134 15.61 -4.24 1.18
N SER A 135 14.44 -3.61 1.24
CA SER A 135 13.79 -2.87 0.15
C SER A 135 14.66 -1.70 -0.31
N ILE A 136 15.20 -0.92 0.64
CA ILE A 136 16.10 0.20 0.36
C ILE A 136 17.37 -0.28 -0.33
N LEU A 137 17.96 -1.40 0.11
CA LEU A 137 19.15 -1.97 -0.53
C LEU A 137 18.88 -2.42 -1.97
N PHE A 138 17.72 -3.04 -2.23
CA PHE A 138 17.31 -3.40 -3.59
C PHE A 138 17.09 -2.15 -4.45
N MET A 139 16.28 -1.21 -3.97
CA MET A 139 15.95 0.05 -4.66
C MET A 139 17.21 0.81 -5.07
N ARG A 140 18.19 0.93 -4.16
CA ARG A 140 19.46 1.61 -4.47
C ARG A 140 20.21 0.96 -5.61
N ARG A 141 20.26 -0.38 -5.66
CA ARG A 141 20.91 -1.13 -6.74
C ARG A 141 20.13 -1.04 -8.05
N ASN A 142 18.80 -1.03 -7.97
CA ASN A 142 17.94 -0.95 -9.14
C ASN A 142 18.01 0.42 -9.82
N LEU A 143 18.12 1.49 -9.04
CA LEU A 143 18.07 2.88 -9.50
C LEU A 143 19.42 3.59 -9.57
N ASP A 144 20.55 2.90 -9.30
CA ASP A 144 21.89 3.48 -9.19
C ASP A 144 22.36 4.25 -10.45
N ASN A 145 21.96 3.77 -11.63
CA ASN A 145 22.28 4.36 -12.92
C ASN A 145 21.21 5.34 -13.41
N ALA A 146 20.08 5.44 -12.71
CA ALA A 146 18.94 6.26 -13.09
C ALA A 146 18.85 7.57 -12.29
N LEU A 147 19.27 7.57 -11.02
CA LEU A 147 19.09 8.70 -10.10
C LEU A 147 20.38 9.03 -9.34
N ALA A 148 20.47 10.29 -8.88
CA ALA A 148 21.60 10.73 -8.06
C ALA A 148 21.55 10.08 -6.66
N PRO A 149 22.70 9.88 -5.97
CA PRO A 149 22.74 9.27 -4.63
C PRO A 149 21.81 9.95 -3.62
N ASP A 150 21.78 11.28 -3.66
CA ASP A 150 20.92 12.13 -2.85
C ASP A 150 19.41 11.88 -3.06
N ASP A 151 19.00 11.53 -4.28
CA ASP A 151 17.60 11.18 -4.59
C ASP A 151 17.28 9.76 -4.10
N LEU A 152 18.26 8.85 -4.12
CA LEU A 152 18.12 7.52 -3.52
C LEU A 152 17.98 7.60 -1.99
N ASP A 153 18.68 8.55 -1.35
CA ASP A 153 18.55 8.81 0.08
C ASP A 153 17.15 9.30 0.43
N ASP A 154 16.62 10.24 -0.34
CA ASP A 154 15.24 10.73 -0.19
C ASP A 154 14.19 9.62 -0.35
N ILE A 155 14.34 8.73 -1.35
CA ILE A 155 13.43 7.57 -1.54
C ILE A 155 13.54 6.61 -0.34
N ALA A 156 14.74 6.37 0.16
CA ALA A 156 14.96 5.50 1.31
C ALA A 156 14.27 6.03 2.57
N ASP A 157 14.34 7.34 2.79
CA ASP A 157 13.66 7.99 3.92
C ASP A 157 12.14 7.92 3.79
N CYS A 158 11.59 7.99 2.59
CA CYS A 158 10.17 7.73 2.37
C CYS A 158 9.79 6.29 2.74
N ILE A 159 10.58 5.28 2.31
CA ILE A 159 10.31 3.86 2.65
C ILE A 159 10.31 3.67 4.18
N ARG A 160 11.20 4.33 4.92
CA ARG A 160 11.22 4.24 6.39
C ARG A 160 9.94 4.70 7.08
N CYS A 161 9.06 5.46 6.41
CA CYS A 161 7.75 5.80 6.96
C CYS A 161 6.78 4.61 7.05
N THR A 162 7.04 3.49 6.37
CA THR A 162 6.23 2.26 6.48
C THR A 162 6.57 1.45 7.74
N ILE A 163 7.71 1.74 8.39
CA ILE A 163 8.12 1.07 9.64
C ILE A 163 7.13 1.41 10.77
N LEU A 164 6.24 0.48 11.10
CA LEU A 164 5.12 0.72 12.02
C LEU A 164 5.55 1.01 13.46
N ASP A 165 6.65 0.41 13.93
CA ASP A 165 7.18 0.59 15.29
C ASP A 165 8.10 1.83 15.45
N MET A 166 8.32 2.57 14.36
CA MET A 166 9.08 3.80 14.33
C MET A 166 8.15 4.99 14.09
N SER A 167 8.28 6.04 14.90
CA SER A 167 7.62 7.32 14.59
C SER A 167 8.29 7.97 13.36
N PRO A 168 7.54 8.37 12.33
CA PRO A 168 8.03 9.06 11.14
C PRO A 168 8.82 10.34 11.46
N SER A 169 8.55 10.96 12.61
CA SER A 169 9.29 12.14 13.10
C SER A 169 10.78 11.88 13.36
N LYS A 170 11.20 10.61 13.46
CA LYS A 170 12.61 10.20 13.61
C LYS A 170 13.37 10.18 12.29
N VAL A 171 12.68 10.21 11.16
CA VAL A 171 13.31 10.24 9.83
C VAL A 171 13.80 11.66 9.54
N ALA A 172 15.08 11.78 9.17
CA ALA A 172 15.75 13.05 8.96
C ALA A 172 15.64 13.52 7.51
N PHE A 173 14.45 13.97 7.11
CA PHE A 173 14.20 14.42 5.74
C PHE A 173 15.04 15.63 5.35
N ARG A 174 15.56 15.59 4.11
CA ARG A 174 16.33 16.68 3.50
C ARG A 174 15.49 17.93 3.23
N SER A 175 14.18 17.75 2.99
CA SER A 175 13.25 18.85 2.73
C SER A 175 11.85 18.56 3.28
N GLU A 176 11.06 19.61 3.45
CA GLU A 176 9.65 19.53 3.83
C GLU A 176 8.82 18.79 2.78
N THR A 177 9.13 18.98 1.50
CA THR A 177 8.49 18.24 0.40
C THR A 177 8.75 16.74 0.51
N MET A 178 9.99 16.33 0.77
CA MET A 178 10.30 14.90 0.93
C MET A 178 9.69 14.29 2.19
N ARG A 179 9.62 15.07 3.27
CA ARG A 179 8.84 14.67 4.45
C ARG A 179 7.38 14.40 4.07
N LYS A 180 6.78 15.26 3.26
CA LYS A 180 5.42 15.07 2.77
C LYS A 180 5.28 13.82 1.89
N MET A 181 6.24 13.54 1.00
CA MET A 181 6.25 12.31 0.20
C MET A 181 6.33 11.05 1.05
N GLY A 182 7.16 11.06 2.11
CA GLY A 182 7.20 9.96 3.07
C GLY A 182 5.87 9.79 3.82
N TYR A 183 5.21 10.89 4.16
CA TYR A 183 3.92 10.85 4.85
C TYR A 183 2.81 10.35 3.93
N PHE A 184 2.86 10.69 2.64
CA PHE A 184 1.96 10.11 1.65
C PHE A 184 2.15 8.61 1.52
N LEU A 185 3.39 8.10 1.42
CA LEU A 185 3.64 6.66 1.39
C LEU A 185 3.14 5.97 2.65
N GLY A 186 3.56 6.42 3.84
CA GLY A 186 3.13 5.79 5.09
C GLY A 186 1.62 5.82 5.31
N SER A 187 0.94 6.85 4.81
CA SER A 187 -0.53 6.90 4.81
C SER A 187 -1.14 5.98 3.76
N ALA A 188 -0.58 5.96 2.55
CA ALA A 188 -1.03 5.12 1.45
C ALA A 188 -0.98 3.64 1.78
N ASP A 189 0.06 3.19 2.49
CA ASP A 189 0.23 1.82 2.94
C ASP A 189 -0.93 1.36 3.85
N LEU A 190 -1.18 2.11 4.92
CA LEU A 190 -2.31 1.88 5.83
C LEU A 190 -3.67 1.98 5.12
N LEU A 191 -3.87 3.01 4.29
CA LEU A 191 -5.14 3.22 3.60
C LEU A 191 -5.42 2.11 2.59
N ALA A 192 -4.41 1.70 1.80
CA ALA A 192 -4.53 0.64 0.80
C ALA A 192 -4.86 -0.71 1.46
N GLN A 193 -4.16 -1.04 2.55
CA GLN A 193 -4.43 -2.24 3.35
C GLN A 193 -5.89 -2.29 3.83
N ILE A 194 -6.33 -1.27 4.58
CA ILE A 194 -7.61 -1.34 5.31
C ILE A 194 -8.81 -1.13 4.37
N ALA A 195 -8.62 -0.40 3.26
CA ALA A 195 -9.66 -0.15 2.26
C ALA A 195 -9.83 -1.31 1.26
N ASP A 196 -8.97 -2.32 1.29
CA ASP A 196 -9.01 -3.45 0.35
C ASP A 196 -10.39 -4.13 0.37
N ARG A 197 -10.91 -4.48 -0.81
CA ARG A 197 -12.22 -5.13 -0.94
C ARG A 197 -12.25 -6.53 -0.32
N TYR A 198 -11.07 -7.13 -0.16
CA TYR A 198 -10.77 -8.41 0.44
C TYR A 198 -10.01 -8.27 1.76
N TYR A 199 -10.06 -7.09 2.41
CA TYR A 199 -9.27 -6.81 3.61
C TYR A 199 -9.41 -7.90 4.69
N LEU A 200 -10.64 -8.31 5.01
CA LEU A 200 -10.88 -9.31 6.06
C LEU A 200 -10.34 -10.70 5.69
N GLU A 201 -10.43 -11.10 4.43
CA GLU A 201 -9.86 -12.33 3.91
C GLU A 201 -8.32 -12.28 3.92
N LYS A 202 -7.75 -11.14 3.51
CA LYS A 202 -6.31 -10.91 3.49
C LYS A 202 -5.72 -10.89 4.91
N LEU A 203 -6.45 -10.48 5.94
CA LEU A 203 -5.99 -10.60 7.34
C LEU A 203 -5.67 -12.04 7.75
N LEU A 204 -6.34 -13.05 7.20
CA LEU A 204 -5.99 -14.44 7.47
C LEU A 204 -4.60 -14.79 6.94
N LEU A 205 -4.25 -14.27 5.77
CA LEU A 205 -2.96 -14.45 5.14
C LEU A 205 -1.87 -13.66 5.87
N LEU A 206 -2.19 -12.43 6.28
CA LEU A 206 -1.30 -11.60 7.10
C LEU A 206 -0.94 -12.30 8.41
N PHE A 207 -1.90 -12.98 9.05
CA PHE A 207 -1.62 -13.75 10.25
C PHE A 207 -0.62 -14.89 9.99
N GLU A 208 -0.73 -15.62 8.87
CA GLU A 208 0.23 -16.67 8.51
C GLU A 208 1.64 -16.10 8.36
N GLU A 209 1.78 -14.90 7.78
CA GLU A 209 3.07 -14.23 7.67
C GLU A 209 3.62 -13.81 9.03
N PHE A 210 2.77 -13.26 9.92
CA PHE A 210 3.16 -12.92 11.30
C PHE A 210 3.65 -14.15 12.07
N GLN A 211 3.03 -15.32 11.86
CA GLN A 211 3.48 -16.57 12.49
C GLN A 211 4.88 -16.97 12.03
N GLU A 212 5.17 -16.88 10.72
CA GLU A 212 6.49 -17.19 10.19
C GLU A 212 7.56 -16.21 10.67
N ALA A 213 7.23 -14.91 10.67
CA ALA A 213 8.07 -13.83 11.20
C ALA A 213 8.24 -13.88 12.73
N ARG A 214 7.45 -14.71 13.42
CA ARG A 214 7.38 -14.81 14.89
C ARG A 214 7.07 -13.47 15.57
N LEU A 215 6.20 -12.67 14.93
CA LEU A 215 5.74 -11.42 15.51
C LEU A 215 4.81 -11.69 16.70
N PRO A 216 5.02 -11.01 17.85
CA PRO A 216 4.11 -11.11 18.98
C PRO A 216 2.83 -10.30 18.73
N GLY A 217 1.79 -10.52 19.54
CA GLY A 217 0.60 -9.66 19.59
C GLY A 217 -0.71 -10.32 19.17
N TYR A 218 -0.63 -11.44 18.43
CA TYR A 218 -1.79 -12.19 17.96
C TYR A 218 -1.66 -13.69 18.21
N GLU A 219 -2.66 -14.29 18.83
CA GLU A 219 -2.67 -15.73 19.15
C GLU A 219 -3.26 -16.60 18.04
N SER A 220 -4.12 -16.01 17.21
CA SER A 220 -4.80 -16.68 16.09
C SER A 220 -5.24 -15.66 15.03
N ALA A 221 -5.60 -16.14 13.83
CA ALA A 221 -6.23 -15.29 12.82
C ALA A 221 -7.53 -14.64 13.31
N TYR A 222 -8.31 -15.35 14.16
CA TYR A 222 -9.48 -14.79 14.80
C TYR A 222 -9.12 -13.66 15.77
N ASP A 223 -8.06 -13.83 16.56
CA ASP A 223 -7.57 -12.80 17.48
C ASP A 223 -7.14 -11.54 16.71
N LEU A 224 -6.42 -11.71 15.59
CA LEU A 224 -6.09 -10.61 14.66
C LEU A 224 -7.36 -9.88 14.17
N LEU A 225 -8.33 -10.62 13.63
CA LEU A 225 -9.60 -10.06 13.19
C LEU A 225 -10.34 -9.32 14.30
N SER A 226 -10.44 -9.90 15.50
CA SER A 226 -11.15 -9.29 16.64
C SER A 226 -10.51 -8.00 17.15
N LYS A 227 -9.20 -7.84 16.94
CA LYS A 227 -8.43 -6.66 17.31
C LYS A 227 -8.31 -5.63 16.18
N THR A 228 -8.82 -5.93 14.98
CA THR A 228 -8.72 -5.04 13.82
C THR A 228 -9.33 -3.67 14.07
N ASP A 229 -10.46 -3.60 14.78
CA ASP A 229 -11.09 -2.33 15.15
C ASP A 229 -10.19 -1.50 16.07
N SER A 230 -9.60 -2.12 17.10
CA SER A 230 -8.61 -1.46 17.96
C SER A 230 -7.35 -1.06 17.18
N PHE A 231 -6.87 -1.90 16.26
CA PHE A 231 -5.75 -1.54 15.38
C PHE A 231 -6.09 -0.30 14.56
N TYR A 232 -7.29 -0.22 13.97
CA TYR A 232 -7.68 0.96 13.20
C TYR A 232 -7.77 2.22 14.06
N GLN A 233 -8.44 2.16 15.21
CA GLN A 233 -8.66 3.34 16.06
C GLN A 233 -7.39 3.79 16.79
N ASP A 234 -6.68 2.85 17.41
CA ASP A 234 -5.59 3.16 18.34
C ASP A 234 -4.22 3.24 17.64
N VAL A 235 -4.08 2.64 16.45
CA VAL A 235 -2.82 2.66 15.69
C VAL A 235 -2.99 3.43 14.38
N ALA A 236 -3.83 2.96 13.46
CA ALA A 236 -3.90 3.52 12.11
C ALA A 236 -4.38 4.99 12.12
N ARG A 237 -5.47 5.31 12.83
CA ARG A 237 -5.96 6.70 12.93
C ARG A 237 -4.99 7.61 13.65
N VAL A 238 -4.41 7.17 14.77
CA VAL A 238 -3.39 7.95 15.48
C VAL A 238 -2.23 8.29 14.54
N ARG A 239 -1.77 7.32 13.76
CA ARG A 239 -0.67 7.50 12.82
C ARG A 239 -1.05 8.42 11.65
N LEU A 240 -2.23 8.24 11.05
CA LEU A 240 -2.73 9.11 9.98
C LEU A 240 -2.94 10.56 10.45
N ASP A 241 -3.60 10.76 11.60
CA ASP A 241 -3.98 12.08 12.11
C ASP A 241 -2.78 12.85 12.70
N GLN A 242 -1.95 12.17 13.49
CA GLN A 242 -0.91 12.83 14.30
C GLN A 242 0.47 12.72 13.65
N GLU A 243 0.87 11.51 13.26
CA GLU A 243 2.23 11.28 12.73
C GLU A 243 2.36 11.73 11.28
N PHE A 244 1.36 11.45 10.45
CA PHE A 244 1.30 11.83 9.04
C PHE A 244 0.52 13.12 8.77
N GLN A 245 0.06 13.82 9.82
CA GLN A 245 -0.55 15.15 9.73
C GLN A 245 -1.83 15.22 8.87
N GLY A 246 -2.64 14.17 8.86
CA GLY A 246 -3.96 14.15 8.22
C GLY A 246 -3.90 14.31 6.70
N VAL A 247 -2.82 13.83 6.06
CA VAL A 247 -2.66 13.90 4.60
C VAL A 247 -3.68 13.03 3.85
N ASP A 248 -4.31 12.07 4.51
CA ASP A 248 -5.41 11.26 3.96
C ASP A 248 -6.58 12.11 3.45
N ALA A 249 -6.76 13.33 3.99
CA ALA A 249 -7.76 14.29 3.51
C ALA A 249 -7.60 14.66 2.02
N TYR A 250 -6.42 14.50 1.42
CA TYR A 250 -6.20 14.75 -0.01
C TYR A 250 -6.91 13.72 -0.91
N MET A 251 -7.30 12.54 -0.40
CA MET A 251 -8.04 11.54 -1.17
C MET A 251 -9.34 12.10 -1.77
N ARG A 252 -10.13 12.84 -0.97
CA ARG A 252 -11.36 13.49 -1.45
C ARG A 252 -11.07 14.49 -2.57
N SER A 253 -9.94 15.20 -2.51
CA SER A 253 -9.53 16.18 -3.52
C SER A 253 -9.21 15.50 -4.85
N TYR A 254 -8.51 14.35 -4.82
CA TYR A 254 -8.29 13.52 -5.99
C TYR A 254 -9.61 13.08 -6.63
N PHE A 255 -10.51 12.41 -5.88
CA PHE A 255 -11.76 11.90 -6.46
C PHE A 255 -12.66 13.02 -6.99
N ARG A 256 -12.71 14.17 -6.29
CA ARG A 256 -13.47 15.34 -6.74
C ARG A 256 -12.96 15.87 -8.07
N LYS A 257 -11.63 16.00 -8.22
CA LYS A 257 -11.02 16.59 -9.41
C LYS A 257 -10.96 15.62 -10.59
N ARG A 258 -10.47 14.40 -10.36
CA ARG A 258 -10.23 13.38 -11.39
C ARG A 258 -11.52 12.72 -11.87
N TRP A 259 -12.47 12.48 -10.96
CA TRP A 259 -13.65 11.65 -11.23
C TRP A 259 -14.99 12.35 -10.98
N ASN A 260 -14.99 13.64 -10.60
CA ASN A 260 -16.19 14.39 -10.22
C ASN A 260 -17.00 13.71 -9.09
N VAL A 261 -16.29 13.06 -8.16
CA VAL A 261 -16.87 12.42 -6.99
C VAL A 261 -16.37 13.11 -5.73
N ASP A 262 -17.23 13.91 -5.09
CA ASP A 262 -16.87 14.66 -3.88
C ASP A 262 -16.98 13.79 -2.60
N LYS A 263 -16.24 12.67 -2.59
CA LYS A 263 -16.20 11.70 -1.50
C LYS A 263 -14.79 11.19 -1.30
N ASP A 264 -14.48 10.78 -0.08
CA ASP A 264 -13.32 9.94 0.19
C ASP A 264 -13.73 8.46 0.06
N LEU A 265 -13.37 7.85 -1.09
CA LEU A 265 -13.73 6.45 -1.34
C LEU A 265 -12.86 5.46 -0.55
N TYR A 266 -11.71 5.86 -0.02
CA TYR A 266 -10.93 5.03 0.91
C TYR A 266 -11.64 4.98 2.26
N ALA A 267 -12.03 6.13 2.81
CA ALA A 267 -12.78 6.19 4.07
C ALA A 267 -14.10 5.39 4.02
N GLU A 268 -14.89 5.53 2.94
CA GLU A 268 -16.13 4.74 2.76
C GLU A 268 -15.86 3.23 2.63
N ALA A 269 -14.71 2.83 2.08
CA ALA A 269 -14.34 1.42 1.96
C ALA A 269 -13.91 0.84 3.31
N ILE A 270 -13.08 1.58 4.06
CA ILE A 270 -12.65 1.23 5.42
C ILE A 270 -13.87 1.09 6.34
N GLU A 271 -14.76 2.09 6.38
CA GLU A 271 -15.98 2.05 7.20
C GLU A 271 -16.83 0.82 6.89
N ARG A 272 -16.97 0.48 5.62
CA ARG A 272 -17.72 -0.71 5.19
C ARG A 272 -17.06 -2.01 5.64
N ASN A 273 -15.73 -2.10 5.58
CA ASN A 273 -15.00 -3.28 6.00
C ASN A 273 -15.13 -3.49 7.51
N LEU A 274 -14.93 -2.44 8.32
CA LEU A 274 -15.05 -2.50 9.78
C LEU A 274 -16.49 -2.76 10.22
N SER A 275 -17.47 -2.06 9.64
CA SER A 275 -18.89 -2.31 9.94
C SER A 275 -19.33 -3.74 9.61
N TYR A 276 -18.74 -4.32 8.56
CA TYR A 276 -19.02 -5.70 8.20
C TYR A 276 -18.36 -6.67 9.18
N LEU A 277 -17.12 -6.41 9.59
CA LEU A 277 -16.42 -7.17 10.61
C LEU A 277 -17.17 -7.18 11.96
N ASP A 278 -17.61 -6.02 12.44
CA ASP A 278 -18.44 -5.90 13.66
C ASP A 278 -19.71 -6.75 13.58
N LYS A 279 -20.37 -6.70 12.43
CA LYS A 279 -21.57 -7.52 12.19
C LYS A 279 -21.25 -9.00 12.29
N ILE A 280 -20.23 -9.50 11.60
CA ILE A 280 -19.92 -10.94 11.62
C ILE A 280 -19.37 -11.41 12.97
N LEU A 281 -18.65 -10.56 13.71
CA LEU A 281 -18.19 -10.86 15.07
C LEU A 281 -19.36 -10.95 16.05
N SER A 282 -20.36 -10.06 15.95
CA SER A 282 -21.54 -10.08 16.82
C SER A 282 -22.53 -11.22 16.49
N GLU A 283 -22.62 -11.66 15.23
CA GLU A 283 -23.54 -12.73 14.80
C GLU A 283 -22.95 -14.14 14.97
N HIS A 284 -21.62 -14.29 14.98
CA HIS A 284 -20.95 -15.59 14.87
C HIS A 284 -19.73 -15.79 15.79
N SER A 285 -19.63 -15.06 16.92
CA SER A 285 -18.48 -15.12 17.85
C SER A 285 -18.11 -16.54 18.30
N ASP A 286 -19.10 -17.42 18.44
CA ASP A 286 -18.92 -18.75 19.05
C ASP A 286 -18.67 -19.87 18.03
N ASP A 287 -18.69 -19.57 16.72
CA ASP A 287 -18.46 -20.53 15.64
C ASP A 287 -17.53 -19.96 14.56
N LEU A 288 -16.23 -20.15 14.76
CA LEU A 288 -15.17 -19.75 13.83
C LEU A 288 -15.38 -20.30 12.41
N LYS A 289 -16.00 -21.48 12.26
CA LYS A 289 -16.23 -22.09 10.94
C LYS A 289 -17.35 -21.37 10.19
N THR A 290 -18.40 -20.97 10.88
CA THR A 290 -19.47 -20.14 10.31
C THR A 290 -18.98 -18.72 10.05
N PHE A 291 -18.18 -18.15 10.95
CA PHE A 291 -17.51 -16.86 10.75
C PHE A 291 -16.67 -16.84 9.45
N LEU A 292 -15.76 -17.81 9.29
CA LEU A 292 -14.91 -17.92 8.09
C LEU A 292 -15.74 -18.23 6.83
N GLY A 293 -16.85 -18.96 6.96
CA GLY A 293 -17.76 -19.27 5.86
C GLY A 293 -18.60 -18.07 5.37
N ASN A 294 -18.68 -17.01 6.17
CA ASN A 294 -19.39 -15.78 5.82
C ASN A 294 -18.51 -14.72 5.16
N LEU A 295 -17.18 -14.82 5.28
CA LEU A 295 -16.26 -14.04 4.46
C LEU A 295 -16.55 -14.28 2.97
N ARG A 296 -16.35 -13.27 2.11
CA ARG A 296 -16.79 -13.35 0.71
C ARG A 296 -16.02 -14.45 -0.02
N ARG A 297 -16.81 -15.41 -0.53
CA ARG A 297 -16.40 -16.50 -1.44
C ARG A 297 -15.66 -15.93 -2.66
N ASP A 298 -14.36 -16.17 -2.78
CA ASP A 298 -13.81 -17.25 -3.61
C ASP A 298 -12.27 -17.13 -3.68
N PHE A 299 -11.54 -17.92 -2.89
CA PHE A 299 -10.07 -18.00 -2.89
C PHE A 299 -9.50 -18.68 -4.15
N SER A 300 -10.32 -19.00 -5.15
CA SER A 300 -9.90 -19.69 -6.37
C SER A 300 -8.86 -18.92 -7.18
N HIS A 301 -8.84 -17.59 -7.05
CA HIS A 301 -7.86 -16.72 -7.71
C HIS A 301 -6.56 -16.50 -6.91
N MET A 302 -6.56 -16.65 -5.59
CA MET A 302 -5.39 -16.45 -4.71
C MET A 302 -4.51 -17.70 -4.55
N LYS A 303 -4.87 -18.83 -5.16
CA LYS A 303 -4.10 -20.08 -5.09
C LYS A 303 -3.09 -20.27 -6.23
N ASN A 304 -3.06 -19.35 -7.20
CA ASN A 304 -2.28 -19.50 -8.43
C ASN A 304 -1.39 -18.28 -8.76
N SER A 305 -1.12 -17.40 -7.79
CA SER A 305 -0.06 -16.38 -7.89
C SER A 305 1.16 -16.86 -7.14
#